data_AF-A0A7C5MSC6-F1
#
_entry.id   AF-A0A7C5MSC6-F1
#
_cell.length_a   1.000
_cell.length_b   1.000
_cell.length_c   1.000
_cell.angle_alpha   90.00
_cell.angle_beta   90.00
_cell.angle_gamma   90.00
#
_symmetry.space_group_name_H-M   'P 1'
#
loop_
_entity.id
_entity.type
_entity.pdbx_description
1 polymer ?
#
loop_
_entity_poly.entity_id
_entity_poly.type
_entity_poly.pdbx_seq_one_letter_code
_entity_poly.pdbx_strand_id
1 'polypeptide(L)'
;MKHFGDRLSESPIWQWQRNYFANKGIAAWSENVVPDFITNNAFTAKAFARVTRAYLYDYVASCGPKGPETVYILEAGAGSGRFAYRFLQILHSGPALPCPVTFVLSDFTESLLEFWRSHPRLVPFLESGQLDFAHYDSAENAPIHLEHSGQILSPESLQSPLIVIGNYYFDSLPHDLFRIEKGMLLEGRVQFTTPEDEGRSGLDAVGQTLEFVPLSGAAYPRADWNAILENYRQTLGEGTFTFPVGGMRSLEFLASLSQSGCFMLAADKGPNLLPALRSGQHEQLDKHGAISASVNFHALAQWLESQGKVFQQNHPYHRLNVLALQLGQNLPESSRTQLAFQEQIIAFGPDDYTNLKDSIFADLDQQSSQGLYAFLRLSHWDPEILMSVYTRLARVLPTCSEAVRTAFVAGFRESWQLHYALDQKVRYGFLLGSLCASIAAFSDALHFFIASLKAEGEKGDTVFNAALCLARLGANDESRTWLHKAESLGVDPEECDLVRAELD
;
A
#
# COMPACT_ATOMS: atom_id res chain seq x y z
N MET A 1 24.21 17.67 36.72
CA MET A 1 22.94 17.37 36.03
C MET A 1 23.24 16.25 35.04
N LYS A 2 22.60 15.08 35.18
CA LYS A 2 22.66 14.06 34.13
C LYS A 2 21.78 14.57 33.00
N HIS A 3 22.35 14.85 31.83
CA HIS A 3 21.55 15.11 30.63
C HIS A 3 20.86 13.79 30.30
N PHE A 4 19.53 13.74 30.44
CA PHE A 4 18.75 12.54 30.15
C PHE A 4 18.13 12.67 28.75
N GLY A 5 18.47 11.73 27.87
CA GLY A 5 17.82 11.43 26.59
C GLY A 5 17.91 12.49 25.48
N ASP A 6 17.84 12.03 24.25
CA ASP A 6 17.67 12.87 23.06
C ASP A 6 16.16 13.11 22.81
N ARG A 7 15.82 14.08 21.96
CA ARG A 7 14.47 14.12 21.40
C ARG A 7 14.20 12.85 20.61
N LEU A 8 12.94 12.39 20.56
CA LEU A 8 12.63 11.18 19.80
C LEU A 8 13.05 11.31 18.34
N SER A 9 12.87 12.47 17.69
CA SER A 9 13.26 12.67 16.29
C SER A 9 14.77 12.65 16.04
N GLU A 10 15.57 12.89 17.08
CA GLU A 10 17.03 12.91 17.04
C GLU A 10 17.65 11.59 17.52
N SER A 11 16.83 10.67 18.02
CA SER A 11 17.28 9.41 18.58
C SER A 11 17.75 8.42 17.50
N PRO A 12 18.63 7.46 17.85
CA PRO A 12 19.19 6.50 16.89
C PRO A 12 18.17 5.51 16.32
N ILE A 13 16.96 5.45 16.88
CA ILE A 13 15.92 4.47 16.50
C ILE A 13 15.55 4.57 15.01
N TRP A 14 15.51 5.79 14.46
CA TRP A 14 15.19 6.03 13.05
C TRP A 14 16.29 5.52 12.13
N GLN A 15 17.56 5.67 12.52
CA GLN A 15 18.66 5.08 11.76
C GLN A 15 18.67 3.57 11.85
N TRP A 16 18.35 2.98 13.00
CA TRP A 16 18.24 1.53 13.15
C TRP A 16 17.11 0.96 12.29
N GLN A 17 15.97 1.65 12.21
CA GLN A 17 14.88 1.31 11.30
C GLN A 17 15.30 1.35 9.83
N ARG A 18 16.01 2.40 9.42
CA ARG A 18 16.56 2.49 8.06
C ARG A 18 17.49 1.32 7.74
N ASN A 19 18.38 0.98 8.68
CA ASN A 19 19.26 -0.18 8.54
C ASN A 19 18.47 -1.50 8.44
N TYR A 20 17.37 -1.65 9.18
CA TYR A 20 16.50 -2.82 9.11
C TYR A 20 15.92 -2.99 7.69
N PHE A 21 15.31 -1.96 7.12
CA PHE A 21 14.74 -2.02 5.77
C PHE A 21 15.81 -2.22 4.69
N ALA A 22 16.94 -1.52 4.80
CA ALA A 22 18.06 -1.70 3.88
C ALA A 22 18.59 -3.15 3.86
N ASN A 23 18.63 -3.80 5.03
CA ASN A 23 19.09 -5.19 5.17
C ASN A 23 18.03 -6.21 4.75
N LYS A 24 16.75 -5.96 5.02
CA LYS A 24 15.66 -6.89 4.70
C LYS A 24 15.22 -6.81 3.24
N GLY A 25 15.18 -5.62 2.64
CA GLY A 25 14.63 -5.40 1.31
C GLY A 25 13.23 -6.01 1.17
N ILE A 26 12.98 -6.69 0.06
CA ILE A 26 11.67 -7.31 -0.23
C ILE A 26 11.25 -8.35 0.82
N ALA A 27 12.19 -8.95 1.56
CA ALA A 27 11.91 -9.95 2.59
C ALA A 27 11.07 -9.40 3.74
N ALA A 28 11.09 -8.08 4.00
CA ALA A 28 10.21 -7.46 4.98
C ALA A 28 8.72 -7.74 4.69
N TRP A 29 8.35 -7.84 3.41
CA TRP A 29 6.98 -8.09 2.96
C TRP A 29 6.76 -9.53 2.50
N SER A 30 7.69 -10.12 1.74
CA SER A 30 7.51 -11.48 1.21
C SER A 30 7.47 -12.56 2.30
N GLU A 31 8.07 -12.30 3.47
CA GLU A 31 8.02 -13.18 4.64
C GLU A 31 6.90 -12.82 5.63
N ASN A 32 6.04 -11.86 5.29
CA ASN A 32 4.96 -11.31 6.14
C ASN A 32 5.44 -10.80 7.51
N VAL A 33 6.67 -10.25 7.59
CA VAL A 33 7.19 -9.68 8.83
C VAL A 33 6.52 -8.34 9.12
N VAL A 34 6.41 -7.48 8.09
CA VAL A 34 5.73 -6.19 8.15
C VAL A 34 4.34 -6.33 7.53
N PRO A 35 3.24 -6.13 8.29
CA PRO A 35 1.88 -6.19 7.75
C PRO A 35 1.62 -5.07 6.73
N ASP A 36 1.11 -5.42 5.54
CA ASP A 36 0.94 -4.47 4.43
C ASP A 36 -0.45 -4.50 3.78
N PHE A 37 -1.28 -5.51 4.07
CA PHE A 37 -2.54 -5.75 3.37
C PHE A 37 -3.49 -4.54 3.35
N ILE A 38 -3.70 -3.87 4.50
CA ILE A 38 -4.68 -2.78 4.61
C ILE A 38 -4.37 -1.58 3.69
N THR A 39 -3.09 -1.31 3.45
CA THR A 39 -2.64 -0.23 2.55
C THR A 39 -2.41 -0.71 1.12
N ASN A 40 -2.15 -2.01 0.90
CA ASN A 40 -1.77 -2.54 -0.40
C ASN A 40 -2.92 -3.23 -1.17
N ASN A 41 -4.07 -3.50 -0.57
CA ASN A 41 -5.18 -4.21 -1.22
C ASN A 41 -5.83 -3.42 -2.37
N ALA A 42 -6.52 -4.14 -3.26
CA ALA A 42 -7.15 -3.56 -4.45
C ALA A 42 -8.31 -2.59 -4.12
N PHE A 43 -8.97 -2.73 -2.97
CA PHE A 43 -9.99 -1.77 -2.50
C PHE A 43 -9.35 -0.41 -2.20
N THR A 44 -8.29 -0.38 -1.40
CA THR A 44 -7.52 0.82 -1.08
C THR A 44 -6.93 1.46 -2.34
N ALA A 45 -6.30 0.66 -3.21
CA ALA A 45 -5.75 1.15 -4.48
C ALA A 45 -6.82 1.82 -5.36
N LYS A 46 -8.04 1.27 -5.42
CA LYS A 46 -9.14 1.87 -6.17
C LYS A 46 -9.65 3.17 -5.56
N ALA A 47 -9.79 3.21 -4.23
CA ALA A 47 -10.21 4.41 -3.52
C ALA A 47 -9.24 5.56 -3.83
N PHE A 48 -7.94 5.29 -3.74
CA PHE A 48 -6.89 6.26 -4.05
C PHE A 48 -6.91 6.66 -5.52
N ALA A 49 -6.98 5.70 -6.46
CA ALA A 49 -7.04 6.00 -7.89
C ALA A 49 -8.24 6.87 -8.29
N ARG A 50 -9.39 6.70 -7.62
CA ARG A 50 -10.59 7.52 -7.85
C ARG A 50 -10.42 8.94 -7.34
N VAL A 51 -9.85 9.13 -6.15
CA VAL A 51 -9.58 10.46 -5.61
C VAL A 51 -8.51 11.16 -6.46
N THR A 52 -7.43 10.47 -6.81
CA THR A 52 -6.40 10.99 -7.72
C THR A 52 -6.98 11.40 -9.06
N ARG A 53 -7.83 10.57 -9.68
CA ARG A 53 -8.50 10.89 -10.94
C ARG A 53 -9.38 12.14 -10.83
N ALA A 54 -10.12 12.29 -9.73
CA ALA A 54 -10.93 13.48 -9.48
C ALA A 54 -10.05 14.74 -9.37
N TYR A 55 -8.91 14.63 -8.68
CA TYR A 55 -7.92 15.71 -8.62
C TYR A 55 -7.33 16.07 -9.99
N LEU A 56 -7.02 15.08 -10.83
CA LEU A 56 -6.55 15.34 -12.19
C LEU A 56 -7.59 16.12 -13.02
N TYR A 57 -8.89 15.81 -12.89
CA TYR A 57 -9.94 16.58 -13.57
C TYR A 57 -10.07 18.01 -13.05
N ASP A 58 -9.89 18.20 -11.75
CA ASP A 58 -9.88 19.51 -11.10
C ASP A 58 -8.67 20.34 -11.56
N TYR A 59 -7.48 19.73 -11.61
CA TYR A 59 -6.26 20.36 -12.13
C TYR A 59 -6.40 20.76 -13.59
N VAL A 60 -6.83 19.86 -14.48
CA VAL A 60 -6.99 20.17 -15.91
C VAL A 60 -8.01 21.28 -16.14
N ALA A 61 -9.07 21.36 -15.32
CA ALA A 61 -10.04 22.45 -15.39
C ALA A 61 -9.47 23.82 -14.96
N SER A 62 -8.41 23.83 -14.14
CA SER A 62 -7.68 25.06 -13.78
C SER A 62 -6.57 25.44 -14.77
N CYS A 63 -6.21 24.55 -15.71
CA CYS A 63 -5.16 24.81 -16.67
C CYS A 63 -5.58 25.89 -17.68
N GLY A 64 -4.64 26.78 -18.01
CA GLY A 64 -4.80 27.78 -19.06
C GLY A 64 -4.67 27.21 -20.47
N PRO A 65 -4.58 28.08 -21.50
CA PRO A 65 -4.56 27.70 -22.91
C PRO A 65 -3.41 26.78 -23.34
N LYS A 66 -2.33 26.73 -22.54
CA LYS A 66 -1.17 25.85 -22.80
C LYS A 66 -1.47 24.37 -22.55
N GLY A 67 -2.61 24.04 -21.91
CA GLY A 67 -2.96 22.68 -21.53
C GLY A 67 -2.13 22.16 -20.36
N PRO A 68 -2.48 20.99 -19.80
CA PRO A 68 -1.76 20.37 -18.71
C PRO A 68 -0.44 19.75 -19.18
N GLU A 69 0.65 19.94 -18.43
CA GLU A 69 1.87 19.14 -18.56
C GLU A 69 1.67 17.73 -17.95
N THR A 70 2.67 16.86 -18.12
CA THR A 70 2.67 15.54 -17.47
C THR A 70 2.62 15.69 -15.96
N VAL A 71 1.63 15.07 -15.33
CA VAL A 71 1.51 15.03 -13.86
C VAL A 71 2.26 13.81 -13.34
N TYR A 72 3.17 14.04 -12.39
CA TYR A 72 3.87 12.96 -11.68
C TYR A 72 3.09 12.52 -10.45
N ILE A 73 2.96 11.21 -10.25
CA ILE A 73 2.41 10.59 -9.04
C ILE A 73 3.56 9.86 -8.34
N LEU A 74 4.13 10.45 -7.29
CA LEU A 74 5.20 9.84 -6.49
C LEU A 74 4.60 9.01 -5.35
N GLU A 75 4.85 7.71 -5.32
CA GLU A 75 4.66 6.92 -4.09
C GLU A 75 5.94 6.96 -3.27
N ALA A 76 5.88 7.59 -2.09
CA ALA A 76 7.02 7.75 -1.20
C ALA A 76 7.08 6.58 -0.22
N GLY A 77 8.18 5.80 -0.25
CA GLY A 77 8.32 4.59 0.56
C GLY A 77 7.41 3.46 0.07
N ALA A 78 7.47 3.15 -1.22
CA ALA A 78 6.52 2.23 -1.86
C ALA A 78 6.67 0.75 -1.46
N GLY A 79 7.74 0.40 -0.74
CA GLY A 79 7.97 -0.93 -0.20
C GLY A 79 7.94 -2.01 -1.28
N SER A 80 6.96 -2.91 -1.22
CA SER A 80 6.87 -4.01 -2.18
C SER A 80 6.51 -3.60 -3.61
N GLY A 81 5.94 -2.40 -3.81
CA GLY A 81 5.40 -1.94 -5.10
C GLY A 81 4.04 -2.57 -5.49
N ARG A 82 3.47 -3.39 -4.60
CA ARG A 82 2.18 -4.06 -4.82
C ARG A 82 1.02 -3.05 -4.93
N PHE A 83 0.99 -2.04 -4.07
CA PHE A 83 0.02 -0.94 -4.17
C PHE A 83 0.12 -0.25 -5.53
N ALA A 84 1.31 0.23 -5.92
CA ALA A 84 1.54 0.91 -7.19
C ALA A 84 1.03 0.11 -8.39
N TYR A 85 1.33 -1.19 -8.44
CA TYR A 85 0.86 -2.05 -9.52
C TYR A 85 -0.67 -2.09 -9.60
N ARG A 86 -1.34 -2.33 -8.46
CA ARG A 86 -2.81 -2.35 -8.39
C ARG A 86 -3.40 -1.00 -8.75
N PHE A 87 -2.81 0.08 -8.24
CA PHE A 87 -3.20 1.46 -8.52
C PHE A 87 -3.08 1.76 -10.02
N LEU A 88 -1.95 1.43 -10.66
CA LEU A 88 -1.71 1.62 -12.09
C LEU A 88 -2.71 0.83 -12.96
N GLN A 89 -2.93 -0.44 -12.63
CA GLN A 89 -3.93 -1.27 -13.31
C GLN A 89 -5.32 -0.62 -13.26
N ILE A 90 -5.75 -0.19 -12.08
CA ILE A 90 -7.08 0.40 -11.87
C ILE A 90 -7.19 1.80 -12.50
N LEU A 91 -6.14 2.61 -12.39
CA LEU A 91 -6.11 3.94 -12.96
C LEU A 91 -6.23 3.89 -14.49
N HIS A 92 -5.63 2.89 -15.14
CA HIS A 92 -5.64 2.76 -16.60
C HIS A 92 -6.75 1.86 -17.15
N SER A 93 -7.43 1.05 -16.33
CA SER A 93 -8.56 0.22 -16.77
C SER A 93 -9.86 1.00 -17.03
N GLY A 94 -9.91 2.28 -16.61
CA GLY A 94 -11.08 3.15 -16.76
C GLY A 94 -11.06 4.03 -18.03
N PRO A 95 -11.88 5.09 -18.07
CA PRO A 95 -11.80 6.10 -19.13
C PRO A 95 -10.39 6.69 -19.23
N ALA A 96 -10.05 7.24 -20.40
CA ALA A 96 -8.79 7.96 -20.59
C ALA A 96 -8.59 9.04 -19.50
N LEU A 97 -7.33 9.22 -19.09
CA LEU A 97 -6.97 10.26 -18.14
C LEU A 97 -7.07 11.65 -18.80
N PRO A 98 -7.40 12.71 -18.04
CA PRO A 98 -7.58 14.04 -18.61
C PRO A 98 -6.26 14.73 -18.98
N CYS A 99 -5.12 14.16 -18.60
CA CYS A 99 -3.77 14.61 -18.92
C CYS A 99 -2.78 13.42 -18.91
N PRO A 100 -1.57 13.57 -19.48
CA PRO A 100 -0.50 12.59 -19.31
C PRO A 100 -0.11 12.44 -17.85
N VAL A 101 0.12 11.21 -17.42
CA VAL A 101 0.49 10.85 -16.04
C VAL A 101 1.63 9.84 -16.06
N THR A 102 2.63 10.07 -15.23
CA THR A 102 3.71 9.11 -14.96
C THR A 102 3.74 8.83 -13.47
N PHE A 103 3.58 7.57 -13.09
CA PHE A 103 3.74 7.13 -11.71
C PHE A 103 5.24 6.93 -11.41
N VAL A 104 5.72 7.44 -10.29
CA VAL A 104 7.10 7.29 -9.83
C VAL A 104 7.08 6.40 -8.60
N LEU A 105 7.55 5.17 -8.76
CA LEU A 105 7.69 4.21 -7.68
C LEU A 105 9.05 4.46 -7.00
N SER A 106 9.02 4.82 -5.71
CA SER A 106 10.23 5.28 -5.02
C SER A 106 10.40 4.71 -3.61
N ASP A 107 11.65 4.42 -3.27
CA ASP A 107 12.11 4.01 -1.94
C ASP A 107 13.60 4.40 -1.79
N PHE A 108 14.10 4.39 -0.56
CA PHE A 108 15.52 4.67 -0.27
C PHE A 108 16.38 3.39 -0.31
N THR A 109 15.76 2.22 -0.49
CA THR A 109 16.45 0.93 -0.45
C THR A 109 16.73 0.40 -1.86
N GLU A 110 18.02 0.36 -2.26
CA GLU A 110 18.41 -0.11 -3.60
C GLU A 110 17.95 -1.53 -3.92
N SER A 111 17.93 -2.44 -2.94
CA SER A 111 17.48 -3.83 -3.15
C SER A 111 15.98 -3.93 -3.51
N LEU A 112 15.16 -2.94 -3.13
CA LEU A 112 13.77 -2.84 -3.59
C LEU A 112 13.68 -2.37 -5.04
N LEU A 113 14.52 -1.41 -5.44
CA LEU A 113 14.61 -0.97 -6.83
C LEU A 113 15.04 -2.12 -7.73
N GLU A 114 16.05 -2.91 -7.34
CA GLU A 114 16.45 -4.13 -8.05
C GLU A 114 15.28 -5.11 -8.21
N PHE A 115 14.50 -5.33 -7.14
CA PHE A 115 13.31 -6.18 -7.19
C PHE A 115 12.30 -5.63 -8.22
N TRP A 116 11.97 -4.35 -8.18
CA TRP A 116 11.02 -3.73 -9.12
C TRP A 116 11.50 -3.78 -10.57
N ARG A 117 12.78 -3.49 -10.82
CA ARG A 117 13.40 -3.57 -12.16
C ARG A 117 13.26 -4.97 -12.77
N SER A 118 13.31 -6.01 -11.93
CA SER A 118 13.15 -7.40 -12.36
C SER A 118 11.69 -7.85 -12.47
N HIS A 119 10.73 -7.09 -11.93
CA HIS A 119 9.36 -7.56 -11.78
C HIS A 119 8.57 -7.50 -13.09
N PRO A 120 8.15 -8.65 -13.67
CA PRO A 120 7.60 -8.72 -15.02
C PRO A 120 6.28 -7.96 -15.20
N ARG A 121 5.51 -7.77 -14.12
CA ARG A 121 4.25 -7.03 -14.15
C ARG A 121 4.43 -5.50 -14.25
N LEU A 122 5.62 -4.98 -13.97
CA LEU A 122 5.92 -3.54 -14.07
C LEU A 122 6.42 -3.15 -15.46
N VAL A 123 7.01 -4.09 -16.20
CA VAL A 123 7.59 -3.87 -17.54
C VAL A 123 6.63 -3.16 -18.51
N PRO A 124 5.36 -3.56 -18.67
CA PRO A 124 4.46 -2.87 -19.60
C PRO A 124 4.21 -1.41 -19.27
N PHE A 125 4.25 -1.04 -17.98
CA PHE A 125 4.07 0.35 -17.54
C PHE A 125 5.35 1.18 -17.75
N LEU A 126 6.53 0.58 -17.56
CA LEU A 126 7.81 1.21 -17.87
C LEU A 126 7.92 1.50 -19.37
N GLU A 127 7.70 0.48 -20.22
CA GLU A 127 7.83 0.61 -21.68
C GLU A 127 6.85 1.63 -22.29
N SER A 128 5.71 1.85 -21.65
CA SER A 128 4.70 2.84 -22.08
C SER A 128 4.89 4.23 -21.47
N GLY A 129 5.91 4.44 -20.62
CA GLY A 129 6.17 5.70 -19.92
C GLY A 129 5.17 6.04 -18.81
N GLN A 130 4.31 5.08 -18.43
CA GLN A 130 3.30 5.22 -17.37
C GLN A 130 3.90 5.02 -15.97
N LEU A 131 5.09 4.40 -15.88
CA LEU A 131 5.84 4.16 -14.66
C LEU A 131 7.31 4.60 -14.85
N ASP A 132 7.90 5.12 -13.79
CA ASP A 132 9.33 5.37 -13.64
C ASP A 132 9.77 4.95 -12.22
N PHE A 133 11.07 4.76 -12.02
CA PHE A 133 11.68 4.42 -10.73
C PHE A 133 12.51 5.57 -10.21
N ALA A 134 12.57 5.72 -8.89
CA ALA A 134 13.48 6.66 -8.26
C ALA A 134 13.99 6.15 -6.92
N HIS A 135 15.29 6.30 -6.70
CA HIS A 135 15.85 6.22 -5.36
C HIS A 135 15.52 7.54 -4.65
N TYR A 136 14.64 7.50 -3.66
CA TYR A 136 14.21 8.69 -2.92
C TYR A 136 14.32 8.47 -1.42
N ASP A 137 15.14 9.31 -0.79
CA ASP A 137 15.29 9.36 0.65
C ASP A 137 14.69 10.63 1.24
N SER A 138 13.58 10.45 1.95
CA SER A 138 12.84 11.49 2.66
C SER A 138 13.66 12.22 3.75
N ALA A 139 14.76 11.64 4.21
CA ALA A 139 15.65 12.27 5.18
C ALA A 139 16.62 13.27 4.55
N GLU A 140 16.94 13.13 3.26
CA GLU A 140 17.97 13.94 2.59
C GLU A 140 17.42 15.22 1.95
N ASN A 141 16.15 15.26 1.58
CA ASN A 141 15.53 16.38 0.84
C ASN A 141 16.34 16.78 -0.40
N ALA A 142 16.79 15.78 -1.16
CA ALA A 142 17.59 15.94 -2.37
C ALA A 142 16.73 15.80 -3.64
N PRO A 143 17.12 16.43 -4.76
CA PRO A 143 16.43 16.26 -6.04
C PRO A 143 16.20 14.78 -6.38
N ILE A 144 15.02 14.46 -6.92
CA ILE A 144 14.63 13.08 -7.23
C ILE A 144 15.04 12.77 -8.66
N HIS A 145 15.93 11.79 -8.84
CA HIS A 145 16.40 11.35 -10.14
C HIS A 145 15.55 10.17 -10.62
N LEU A 146 14.91 10.34 -11.78
CA LEU A 146 14.10 9.29 -12.41
C LEU A 146 14.99 8.41 -13.29
N GLU A 147 15.00 7.11 -13.03
CA GLU A 147 15.94 6.18 -13.65
C GLU A 147 15.66 5.92 -15.13
N HIS A 148 14.39 5.78 -15.50
CA HIS A 148 14.00 5.39 -16.84
C HIS A 148 13.96 6.58 -17.79
N SER A 149 13.31 7.67 -17.39
CA SER A 149 13.22 8.89 -18.20
C SER A 149 14.49 9.76 -18.15
N GLY A 150 15.34 9.60 -17.13
CA GLY A 150 16.50 10.45 -16.89
C GLY A 150 16.17 11.86 -16.41
N GLN A 151 14.90 12.13 -16.08
CA GLN A 151 14.49 13.44 -15.56
C GLN A 151 14.93 13.65 -14.11
N ILE A 152 15.05 14.91 -13.72
CA ILE A 152 15.43 15.31 -12.36
C ILE A 152 14.33 16.22 -11.82
N LEU A 153 13.60 15.74 -10.81
CA LEU A 153 12.62 16.53 -10.09
C LEU A 153 13.35 17.31 -9.00
N SER A 154 13.71 18.56 -9.33
CA SER A 154 14.33 19.53 -8.42
C SER A 154 13.31 20.59 -8.00
N PRO A 155 13.58 21.39 -6.95
CA PRO A 155 12.68 22.47 -6.54
C PRO A 155 12.25 23.34 -7.73
N GLU A 156 10.94 23.57 -7.84
CA GLU A 156 10.26 24.36 -8.87
C GLU A 156 10.44 23.85 -10.32
N SER A 157 10.96 22.62 -10.50
CA SER A 157 11.14 22.02 -11.83
C SER A 157 9.83 21.61 -12.50
N LEU A 158 8.82 21.22 -11.71
CA LEU A 158 7.52 20.83 -12.23
C LEU A 158 6.59 22.04 -12.37
N GLN A 159 5.96 22.20 -13.55
CA GLN A 159 4.86 23.17 -13.71
C GLN A 159 3.54 22.61 -13.17
N SER A 160 3.31 21.30 -13.38
CA SER A 160 2.16 20.58 -12.84
C SER A 160 2.29 20.32 -11.35
N PRO A 161 1.19 20.15 -10.60
CA PRO A 161 1.28 19.70 -9.22
C PRO A 161 1.95 18.32 -9.15
N LEU A 162 2.72 18.08 -8.10
CA LEU A 162 3.15 16.74 -7.74
C LEU A 162 2.01 16.06 -6.97
N ILE A 163 1.61 14.86 -7.40
CA ILE A 163 0.73 14.02 -6.58
C ILE A 163 1.62 13.10 -5.75
N VAL A 164 1.37 13.02 -4.45
CA VAL A 164 2.13 12.15 -3.54
C VAL A 164 1.20 11.12 -2.92
N ILE A 165 1.60 9.86 -2.94
CA ILE A 165 0.96 8.79 -2.18
C ILE A 165 1.90 8.40 -1.03
N GLY A 166 1.41 8.48 0.21
CA GLY A 166 2.15 8.08 1.40
C GLY A 166 1.38 7.04 2.20
N ASN A 167 1.61 5.76 1.93
CA ASN A 167 1.01 4.64 2.66
C ASN A 167 2.01 4.12 3.70
N TYR A 168 1.68 4.16 4.99
CA TYR A 168 2.64 3.87 6.07
C TYR A 168 3.98 4.59 5.89
N TYR A 169 3.85 5.86 5.50
CA TYR A 169 4.98 6.70 5.16
C TYR A 169 5.35 7.57 6.35
N PHE A 170 4.36 8.22 6.97
CA PHE A 170 4.62 9.15 8.04
C PHE A 170 5.02 8.42 9.32
N ASP A 171 4.43 7.26 9.64
CA ASP A 171 4.75 6.49 10.85
C ASP A 171 6.21 6.05 10.95
N SER A 172 6.88 6.00 9.80
CA SER A 172 8.26 5.59 9.62
C SER A 172 9.25 6.76 9.55
N LEU A 173 8.77 8.00 9.69
CA LEU A 173 9.59 9.21 9.72
C LEU A 173 9.79 9.74 11.15
N PRO A 174 10.83 10.56 11.39
CA PRO A 174 11.08 11.13 12.71
C PRO A 174 9.90 11.88 13.34
N HIS A 175 9.60 11.56 14.59
CA HIS A 175 8.60 12.22 15.43
C HIS A 175 9.21 12.72 16.73
N ASP A 176 8.72 13.85 17.23
CA ASP A 176 8.97 14.27 18.62
C ASP A 176 7.78 13.87 19.52
N LEU A 177 8.02 13.84 20.84
CA LEU A 177 7.00 13.56 21.85
C LEU A 177 6.79 14.78 22.73
N PHE A 178 5.53 15.07 23.02
CA PHE A 178 5.15 16.12 23.97
C PHE A 178 4.07 15.61 24.91
N ARG A 179 4.00 16.21 26.09
CA ARG A 179 2.94 15.97 27.07
C ARG A 179 2.43 17.29 27.59
N ILE A 180 1.13 17.36 27.84
CA ILE A 180 0.53 18.45 28.62
C ILE A 180 0.17 17.88 29.98
N GLU A 181 0.70 18.48 31.04
CA GLU A 181 0.37 18.15 32.43
C GLU A 181 0.15 19.46 33.19
N LYS A 182 -1.00 19.60 33.87
CA LYS A 182 -1.36 20.81 34.65
C LYS A 182 -1.20 22.12 33.85
N GLY A 183 -1.50 22.08 32.55
CA GLY A 183 -1.41 23.23 31.64
C GLY A 183 0.01 23.63 31.21
N MET A 184 1.03 22.87 31.61
CA MET A 184 2.41 23.02 31.15
C MET A 184 2.68 22.09 29.98
N LEU A 185 3.40 22.60 28.98
CA LEU A 185 3.91 21.79 27.88
C LEU A 185 5.27 21.20 28.27
N LEU A 186 5.38 19.88 28.22
CA LEU A 186 6.58 19.12 28.49
C LEU A 186 7.06 18.45 27.20
N GLU A 187 8.37 18.40 27.04
CA GLU A 187 9.05 17.71 25.95
C GLU A 187 9.46 16.31 26.39
N GLY A 188 9.18 15.32 25.56
CA GLY A 188 9.59 13.94 25.76
C GLY A 188 11.04 13.69 25.33
N ARG A 189 11.85 13.16 26.24
CA ARG A 189 13.24 12.74 26.03
C ARG A 189 13.32 11.24 26.15
N VAL A 190 13.95 10.61 25.16
CA VAL A 190 14.03 9.14 25.06
C VAL A 190 15.45 8.64 25.22
N GLN A 191 15.58 7.47 25.82
CA GLN A 191 16.79 6.67 25.81
C GLN A 191 16.43 5.26 25.37
N PHE A 192 17.15 4.76 24.36
CA PHE A 192 16.99 3.39 23.88
C PHE A 192 18.12 2.50 24.40
N THR A 193 17.77 1.27 24.76
CA THR A 193 18.74 0.24 25.13
C THR A 193 18.61 -0.93 24.17
N THR A 194 19.76 -1.40 23.67
CA THR A 194 19.85 -2.65 22.92
C THR A 194 20.33 -3.75 23.85
N PRO A 195 19.82 -4.99 23.76
CA PRO A 195 20.45 -6.13 24.44
C PRO A 195 21.92 -6.26 24.02
N GLU A 196 22.81 -6.61 24.96
CA GLU A 196 24.26 -6.71 24.74
C GLU A 196 24.67 -7.85 23.77
N ASP A 197 23.76 -8.79 23.45
CA ASP A 197 24.04 -9.93 22.57
C ASP A 197 23.87 -9.60 21.06
N GLU A 198 25.02 -9.33 20.45
CA GLU A 198 25.47 -9.70 19.10
C GLU A 198 24.41 -9.80 17.97
N GLY A 199 24.14 -8.68 17.28
CA GLY A 199 23.84 -8.65 15.84
C GLY A 199 22.64 -9.44 15.32
N ARG A 200 21.81 -10.02 16.20
CA ARG A 200 20.70 -10.93 15.87
C ARG A 200 19.35 -10.52 16.44
N SER A 201 19.31 -9.60 17.41
CA SER A 201 18.04 -9.11 17.95
C SER A 201 17.46 -8.04 17.03
N GLY A 202 16.27 -8.29 16.48
CA GLY A 202 15.51 -7.32 15.69
C GLY A 202 15.07 -6.11 16.51
N LEU A 203 14.51 -5.09 15.86
CA LEU A 203 14.03 -3.86 16.51
C LEU A 203 13.00 -4.11 17.63
N ASP A 204 12.34 -5.26 17.61
CA ASP A 204 11.39 -5.70 18.63
C ASP A 204 12.00 -5.77 20.05
N ALA A 205 13.31 -6.03 20.15
CA ALA A 205 13.99 -6.19 21.43
C ALA A 205 14.50 -4.87 22.04
N VAL A 206 14.36 -3.75 21.32
CA VAL A 206 14.85 -2.44 21.78
C VAL A 206 14.03 -1.97 22.98
N GLY A 207 14.67 -1.70 24.12
CA GLY A 207 14.05 -1.07 25.28
C GLY A 207 13.93 0.44 25.10
N GLN A 208 12.85 1.04 25.61
CA GLN A 208 12.62 2.49 25.59
C GLN A 208 12.41 3.00 27.01
N THR A 209 13.20 4.00 27.42
CA THR A 209 12.95 4.80 28.63
C THR A 209 12.57 6.21 28.20
N LEU A 210 11.56 6.79 28.86
CA LEU A 210 10.98 8.08 28.51
C LEU A 210 10.94 8.99 29.75
N GLU A 211 11.42 10.22 29.59
CA GLU A 211 11.31 11.30 30.58
C GLU A 211 10.60 12.49 29.94
N PHE A 212 9.81 13.23 30.72
CA PHE A 212 9.17 14.47 30.29
C PHE A 212 9.73 15.64 31.07
N VAL A 213 10.28 16.62 30.36
CA VAL A 213 10.90 17.81 30.94
C VAL A 213 10.11 19.06 30.53
N PRO A 214 9.89 20.04 31.43
CA PRO A 214 9.24 21.29 31.07
C PRO A 214 9.95 21.99 29.91
N LEU A 215 9.20 22.37 28.89
CA LEU A 215 9.76 23.06 27.73
C LEU A 215 10.19 24.48 28.12
N SER A 216 11.45 24.84 27.86
CA SER A 216 11.96 26.20 28.05
C SER A 216 12.01 26.95 26.71
N GLY A 217 11.07 27.87 26.51
CA GLY A 217 10.98 28.66 25.27
C GLY A 217 10.31 27.91 24.12
N ALA A 218 10.70 28.25 22.89
CA ALA A 218 10.14 27.65 21.68
C ALA A 218 10.76 26.26 21.42
N ALA A 219 9.93 25.26 21.08
CA ALA A 219 10.40 23.91 20.76
C ALA A 219 11.14 23.86 19.41
N TYR A 220 10.73 24.68 18.45
CA TYR A 220 11.27 24.72 17.10
C TYR A 220 11.69 26.14 16.68
N PRO A 221 12.58 26.30 15.70
CA PRO A 221 12.84 27.61 15.07
C PRO A 221 11.61 28.17 14.32
N ARG A 222 10.66 27.30 13.96
CA ARG A 222 9.47 27.62 13.17
C ARG A 222 8.31 28.09 14.02
N ALA A 223 7.87 29.34 13.83
CA ALA A 223 6.79 29.92 14.61
C ALA A 223 5.43 29.22 14.41
N ASP A 224 5.13 28.81 13.18
CA ASP A 224 3.90 28.10 12.83
C ASP A 224 3.82 26.69 13.44
N TRP A 225 4.95 25.97 13.53
CA TRP A 225 4.99 24.68 14.24
C TRP A 225 4.76 24.86 15.75
N ASN A 226 5.39 25.88 16.36
CA ASN A 226 5.17 26.20 17.77
C ASN A 226 3.73 26.67 18.03
N ALA A 227 3.06 27.30 17.07
CA ALA A 227 1.67 27.72 17.20
C ALA A 227 0.73 26.52 17.41
N ILE A 228 1.00 25.37 16.78
CA ILE A 228 0.24 24.13 16.98
C ILE A 228 0.43 23.61 18.41
N LEU A 229 1.68 23.59 18.90
CA LEU A 229 1.98 23.17 20.27
C LEU A 229 1.28 24.07 21.30
N GLU A 230 1.30 25.38 21.07
CA GLU A 230 0.61 26.34 21.93
C GLU A 230 -0.91 26.18 21.86
N ASN A 231 -1.47 25.92 20.68
CA ASN A 231 -2.89 25.60 20.53
C ASN A 231 -3.26 24.35 21.33
N TYR A 232 -2.46 23.28 21.24
CA TYR A 232 -2.68 22.08 22.04
C TYR A 232 -2.59 22.35 23.53
N ARG A 233 -1.61 23.14 23.99
CA ARG A 233 -1.50 23.56 25.40
C ARG A 233 -2.80 24.19 25.91
N GLN A 234 -3.53 24.89 25.05
CA GLN A 234 -4.79 25.55 25.38
C GLN A 234 -6.03 24.66 25.20
N THR A 235 -6.05 23.76 24.20
CA THR A 235 -7.29 23.06 23.78
C THR A 235 -7.29 21.55 24.02
N LEU A 236 -6.12 20.91 24.11
CA LEU A 236 -6.04 19.45 24.23
C LEU A 236 -6.39 18.98 25.65
N GLY A 237 -6.04 19.74 26.68
CA GLY A 237 -6.06 19.25 28.05
C GLY A 237 -4.87 18.33 28.34
N GLU A 238 -4.94 17.53 29.40
CA GLU A 238 -3.85 16.61 29.75
C GLU A 238 -3.76 15.44 28.78
N GLY A 239 -2.54 15.07 28.39
CA GLY A 239 -2.29 13.96 27.47
C GLY A 239 -0.88 13.99 26.85
N THR A 240 -0.49 12.87 26.26
CA THR A 240 0.77 12.71 25.52
C THR A 240 0.47 12.65 24.02
N PHE A 241 1.29 13.25 23.17
CA PHE A 241 1.11 13.19 21.72
C PHE A 241 2.45 13.22 20.99
N THR A 242 2.46 12.63 19.79
CA THR A 242 3.56 12.76 18.83
C THR A 242 3.45 14.06 18.04
N PHE A 243 4.57 14.55 17.54
CA PHE A 243 4.64 15.68 16.61
C PHE A 243 5.47 15.29 15.37
N PRO A 244 4.88 15.28 14.15
CA PRO A 244 5.44 14.59 12.99
C PRO A 244 6.48 15.45 12.24
N VAL A 245 7.59 15.78 12.90
CA VAL A 245 8.63 16.69 12.38
C VAL A 245 9.25 16.23 11.06
N GLY A 246 9.52 14.93 10.91
CA GLY A 246 10.08 14.35 9.69
C GLY A 246 9.07 14.40 8.54
N GLY A 247 7.82 14.07 8.83
CA GLY A 247 6.72 14.17 7.88
C GLY A 247 6.49 15.59 7.37
N MET A 248 6.46 16.58 8.27
CA MET A 248 6.31 17.98 7.89
C MET A 248 7.46 18.46 6.99
N ARG A 249 8.72 18.19 7.35
CA ARG A 249 9.90 18.53 6.52
C ARG A 249 9.83 17.90 5.14
N SER A 250 9.51 16.61 5.08
CA SER A 250 9.43 15.89 3.82
C SER A 250 8.33 16.46 2.92
N LEU A 251 7.16 16.79 3.48
CA LEU A 251 6.07 17.38 2.72
C LEU A 251 6.42 18.77 2.18
N GLU A 252 7.14 19.60 2.94
CA GLU A 252 7.65 20.89 2.47
C GLU A 252 8.58 20.70 1.26
N PHE A 253 9.51 19.76 1.35
CA PHE A 253 10.42 19.46 0.24
C PHE A 253 9.66 18.97 -0.99
N LEU A 254 8.76 17.99 -0.84
CA LEU A 254 7.97 17.45 -1.94
C LEU A 254 7.08 18.51 -2.60
N ALA A 255 6.45 19.39 -1.82
CA ALA A 255 5.69 20.51 -2.34
C ALA A 255 6.58 21.52 -3.10
N SER A 256 7.83 21.69 -2.67
CA SER A 256 8.77 22.60 -3.34
C SER A 256 9.19 22.13 -4.73
N LEU A 257 9.04 20.84 -5.08
CA LEU A 257 9.40 20.31 -6.41
C LEU A 257 8.53 20.88 -7.54
N SER A 258 7.39 21.47 -7.21
CA SER A 258 6.42 22.00 -8.16
C SER A 258 6.10 23.47 -7.89
N GLN A 259 5.96 24.24 -8.98
CA GLN A 259 5.47 25.62 -8.94
C GLN A 259 3.97 25.70 -8.60
N SER A 260 3.22 24.62 -8.86
CA SER A 260 1.79 24.51 -8.49
C SER A 260 1.61 23.99 -7.06
N GLY A 261 2.62 23.29 -6.53
CA GLY A 261 2.59 22.64 -5.22
C GLY A 261 2.29 21.14 -5.31
N CYS A 262 1.68 20.60 -4.25
CA CYS A 262 1.48 19.16 -4.06
C CYS A 262 0.04 18.82 -3.67
N PHE A 263 -0.44 17.68 -4.17
CA PHE A 263 -1.60 16.98 -3.63
C PHE A 263 -1.17 15.64 -3.04
N MET A 264 -1.32 15.47 -1.73
CA MET A 264 -0.93 14.22 -1.06
C MET A 264 -2.16 13.45 -0.58
N LEU A 265 -2.15 12.13 -0.80
CA LEU A 265 -2.99 11.15 -0.12
C LEU A 265 -2.12 10.32 0.82
N ALA A 266 -2.42 10.36 2.11
CA ALA A 266 -1.67 9.68 3.13
C ALA A 266 -2.57 8.72 3.92
N ALA A 267 -2.11 7.50 4.14
CA ALA A 267 -2.78 6.50 4.95
C ALA A 267 -1.83 5.94 6.00
N ASP A 268 -2.14 6.20 7.28
CA ASP A 268 -1.27 5.84 8.40
C ASP A 268 -2.08 5.55 9.67
N LYS A 269 -1.43 4.94 10.67
CA LYS A 269 -2.03 4.79 12.00
C LYS A 269 -1.86 6.08 12.79
N GLY A 270 -2.96 6.75 13.11
CA GLY A 270 -2.92 7.82 14.10
C GLY A 270 -4.11 8.77 14.11
N PRO A 271 -4.25 9.59 15.17
CA PRO A 271 -5.42 10.42 15.40
C PRO A 271 -5.49 11.64 14.51
N ASN A 272 -6.65 11.86 13.90
CA ASN A 272 -7.05 13.11 13.24
C ASN A 272 -8.03 13.94 14.07
N LEU A 273 -8.62 13.38 15.15
CA LEU A 273 -9.58 14.07 16.01
C LEU A 273 -8.98 14.34 17.39
N LEU A 274 -9.23 15.54 17.94
CA LEU A 274 -8.78 15.93 19.29
C LEU A 274 -9.13 14.90 20.38
N PRO A 275 -10.36 14.35 20.47
CA PRO A 275 -10.67 13.35 21.49
C PRO A 275 -9.78 12.11 21.42
N ALA A 276 -9.48 11.62 20.20
CA ALA A 276 -8.61 10.46 20.01
C ALA A 276 -7.17 10.76 20.46
N LEU A 277 -6.69 11.98 20.19
CA LEU A 277 -5.37 12.44 20.62
C LEU A 277 -5.23 12.54 22.15
N ARG A 278 -6.33 12.82 22.87
CA ARG A 278 -6.32 12.90 24.36
C ARG A 278 -6.24 11.53 25.02
N SER A 279 -6.93 10.54 24.46
CA SER A 279 -7.11 9.23 25.10
C SER A 279 -6.08 8.18 24.67
N GLY A 280 -5.28 8.44 23.64
CA GLY A 280 -4.34 7.46 23.09
C GLY A 280 -3.01 7.37 23.84
N GLN A 281 -2.34 6.23 23.71
CA GLN A 281 -0.98 5.99 24.19
C GLN A 281 0.03 6.29 23.08
N HIS A 282 0.13 7.56 22.70
CA HIS A 282 0.91 7.99 21.53
C HIS A 282 2.43 7.92 21.75
N GLU A 283 2.90 7.79 22.98
CA GLU A 283 4.31 7.63 23.32
C GLU A 283 4.90 6.25 22.98
N GLN A 284 4.05 5.25 22.77
CA GLN A 284 4.49 3.90 22.46
C GLN A 284 4.75 3.77 20.97
N LEU A 285 5.95 3.28 20.66
CA LEU A 285 6.31 2.84 19.32
C LEU A 285 5.86 1.40 19.15
N ASP A 286 5.08 1.13 18.09
CA ASP A 286 4.74 -0.24 17.73
C ASP A 286 5.98 -0.94 17.17
N LYS A 287 6.08 -2.26 17.42
CA LYS A 287 7.22 -3.08 17.02
C LYS A 287 6.74 -4.37 16.39
N HIS A 288 6.93 -4.47 15.08
CA HIS A 288 6.54 -5.62 14.26
C HIS A 288 7.64 -5.89 13.22
N GLY A 289 8.85 -6.24 13.69
CA GLY A 289 10.07 -6.35 12.89
C GLY A 289 10.65 -4.98 12.50
N ALA A 290 9.78 -4.03 12.10
CA ALA A 290 10.06 -2.60 11.98
C ALA A 290 9.42 -1.84 13.16
N ILE A 291 9.70 -0.54 13.23
CA ILE A 291 9.12 0.37 14.21
C ILE A 291 8.11 1.28 13.49
N SER A 292 7.03 1.63 14.15
CA SER A 292 6.10 2.66 13.67
C SER A 292 5.60 3.55 14.81
N ALA A 293 5.50 4.84 14.53
CA ALA A 293 4.98 5.83 15.46
C ALA A 293 3.53 6.19 15.12
N SER A 294 2.74 6.52 16.15
CA SER A 294 1.39 7.05 15.92
C SER A 294 1.49 8.42 15.23
N VAL A 295 0.92 8.55 14.04
CA VAL A 295 0.97 9.79 13.24
C VAL A 295 -0.08 10.77 13.76
N ASN A 296 0.36 11.96 14.18
CA ASN A 296 -0.56 13.02 14.60
C ASN A 296 -1.15 13.74 13.37
N PHE A 297 -2.11 13.10 12.71
CA PHE A 297 -2.83 13.67 11.56
C PHE A 297 -3.54 14.98 11.90
N HIS A 298 -3.98 15.14 13.15
CA HIS A 298 -4.58 16.39 13.59
C HIS A 298 -3.55 17.56 13.56
N ALA A 299 -2.30 17.31 13.94
CA ALA A 299 -1.24 18.32 13.86
C ALA A 299 -0.90 18.66 12.40
N LEU A 300 -0.83 17.65 11.53
CA LEU A 300 -0.65 17.86 10.09
C LEU A 300 -1.79 18.70 9.50
N ALA A 301 -3.05 18.38 9.83
CA ALA A 301 -4.21 19.13 9.39
C ALA A 301 -4.14 20.60 9.83
N GLN A 302 -3.91 20.86 11.12
CA GLN A 302 -3.82 22.23 11.65
C GLN A 302 -2.70 23.04 11.00
N TRP A 303 -1.53 22.42 10.80
CA TRP A 303 -0.40 23.06 10.14
C TRP A 303 -0.75 23.52 8.72
N LEU A 304 -1.52 22.71 7.99
CA LEU A 304 -1.80 22.89 6.58
C LEU A 304 -3.07 23.70 6.30
N GLU A 305 -3.97 23.87 7.27
CA GLU A 305 -5.19 24.67 7.12
C GLU A 305 -4.91 26.12 6.66
N SER A 306 -3.76 26.69 7.08
CA SER A 306 -3.35 28.04 6.66
C SER A 306 -2.59 28.08 5.32
N GLN A 307 -2.21 26.93 4.78
CA GLN A 307 -1.31 26.81 3.62
C GLN A 307 -1.99 26.12 2.42
N GLY A 308 -3.23 25.66 2.57
CA GLY A 308 -3.99 25.04 1.50
C GLY A 308 -5.29 24.41 1.97
N LYS A 309 -5.64 23.24 1.43
CA LYS A 309 -6.90 22.53 1.74
C LYS A 309 -6.60 21.18 2.35
N VAL A 310 -7.36 20.82 3.39
CA VAL A 310 -7.26 19.53 4.07
C VAL A 310 -8.58 18.78 3.94
N PHE A 311 -8.51 17.51 3.55
CA PHE A 311 -9.63 16.58 3.49
C PHE A 311 -9.36 15.47 4.51
N GLN A 312 -10.22 15.34 5.50
CA GLN A 312 -10.04 14.42 6.61
C GLN A 312 -11.36 13.75 6.98
N GLN A 313 -11.27 12.56 7.55
CA GLN A 313 -12.41 11.87 8.14
C GLN A 313 -12.95 12.68 9.33
N ASN A 314 -14.25 12.60 9.58
CA ASN A 314 -14.92 13.30 10.68
C ASN A 314 -15.51 12.34 11.73
N HIS A 315 -15.06 11.09 11.70
CA HIS A 315 -15.42 10.01 12.61
C HIS A 315 -14.15 9.31 13.11
N PRO A 316 -14.22 8.57 14.24
CA PRO A 316 -13.11 7.77 14.71
C PRO A 316 -12.68 6.72 13.67
N TYR A 317 -11.37 6.49 13.58
CA TYR A 317 -10.78 5.37 12.87
C TYR A 317 -10.50 4.22 13.86
N HIS A 318 -10.37 2.99 13.37
CA HIS A 318 -10.02 1.83 14.17
C HIS A 318 -8.56 1.40 13.96
N ARG A 319 -8.09 1.32 12.71
CA ARG A 319 -6.75 0.84 12.35
C ARG A 319 -5.99 1.78 11.43
N LEU A 320 -6.66 2.33 10.42
CA LEU A 320 -6.06 3.19 9.40
C LEU A 320 -6.82 4.50 9.29
N ASN A 321 -6.10 5.61 9.27
CA ASN A 321 -6.64 6.93 9.01
C ASN A 321 -6.15 7.41 7.65
N VAL A 322 -7.01 8.11 6.91
CA VAL A 322 -6.64 8.66 5.60
C VAL A 322 -6.83 10.17 5.60
N LEU A 323 -5.76 10.88 5.25
CA LEU A 323 -5.72 12.33 5.06
C LEU A 323 -5.44 12.61 3.58
N ALA A 324 -6.17 13.55 2.98
CA ALA A 324 -5.71 14.20 1.77
C ALA A 324 -5.41 15.68 2.04
N LEU A 325 -4.43 16.24 1.34
CA LEU A 325 -4.09 17.65 1.45
C LEU A 325 -3.67 18.22 0.11
N GLN A 326 -3.95 19.50 -0.10
CA GLN A 326 -3.46 20.31 -1.19
C GLN A 326 -2.62 21.43 -0.59
N LEU A 327 -1.36 21.55 -1.01
CA LEU A 327 -0.40 22.53 -0.49
C LEU A 327 0.26 23.26 -1.65
N GLY A 328 0.25 24.59 -1.67
CA GLY A 328 0.84 25.38 -2.77
C GLY A 328 0.17 26.73 -2.96
N GLN A 329 0.70 27.54 -3.88
CA GLN A 329 0.18 28.91 -4.13
C GLN A 329 -0.92 28.97 -5.20
N ASN A 330 -0.96 28.01 -6.14
CA ASN A 330 -1.89 27.98 -7.26
C ASN A 330 -2.76 26.72 -7.24
N LEU A 331 -3.45 26.49 -6.12
CA LEU A 331 -4.24 25.28 -5.93
C LEU A 331 -5.49 25.27 -6.83
N PRO A 332 -5.79 24.14 -7.51
CA PRO A 332 -7.01 24.03 -8.29
C PRO A 332 -8.25 24.07 -7.38
N GLU A 333 -9.39 24.46 -7.96
CA GLU A 333 -10.67 24.19 -7.33
C GLU A 333 -10.86 22.68 -7.18
N SER A 334 -11.33 22.24 -6.02
CA SER A 334 -11.18 20.85 -5.57
C SER A 334 -12.52 20.17 -5.34
N SER A 335 -13.57 20.60 -6.04
CA SER A 335 -14.94 20.13 -5.79
C SER A 335 -15.14 18.65 -6.15
N ARG A 336 -14.54 18.17 -7.25
CA ARG A 336 -14.60 16.74 -7.60
C ARG A 336 -13.74 15.93 -6.65
N THR A 337 -12.57 16.46 -6.28
CA THR A 337 -11.67 15.84 -5.29
C THR A 337 -12.37 15.67 -3.96
N GLN A 338 -13.08 16.70 -3.48
CA GLN A 338 -13.85 16.67 -2.23
C GLN A 338 -14.96 15.62 -2.27
N LEU A 339 -15.73 15.57 -3.36
CA LEU A 339 -16.78 14.57 -3.53
C LEU A 339 -16.21 13.15 -3.56
N ALA A 340 -15.14 12.93 -4.33
CA ALA A 340 -14.48 11.63 -4.39
C ALA A 340 -13.91 11.21 -3.03
N PHE A 341 -13.30 12.12 -2.28
CA PHE A 341 -12.81 11.83 -0.93
C PHE A 341 -13.95 11.47 0.02
N GLN A 342 -15.05 12.23 -0.03
CA GLN A 342 -16.26 11.93 0.76
C GLN A 342 -16.80 10.52 0.46
N GLU A 343 -16.86 10.13 -0.81
CA GLU A 343 -17.43 8.83 -1.21
C GLU A 343 -16.47 7.66 -0.98
N GLN A 344 -15.18 7.84 -1.26
CA GLN A 344 -14.21 6.73 -1.26
C GLN A 344 -13.50 6.53 0.07
N ILE A 345 -13.47 7.56 0.93
CA ILE A 345 -12.74 7.54 2.20
C ILE A 345 -13.68 7.71 3.39
N ILE A 346 -14.58 8.71 3.36
CA ILE A 346 -15.43 9.03 4.53
C ILE A 346 -16.67 8.13 4.59
N ALA A 347 -17.33 7.85 3.47
CA ALA A 347 -18.58 7.10 3.47
C ALA A 347 -18.39 5.59 3.72
N PHE A 348 -17.35 5.01 3.12
CA PHE A 348 -16.92 3.63 3.34
C PHE A 348 -15.47 3.48 2.86
N GLY A 349 -14.52 3.64 3.78
CA GLY A 349 -13.09 3.75 3.46
C GLY A 349 -12.29 2.46 3.68
N PRO A 350 -10.96 2.52 3.47
CA PRO A 350 -10.04 1.39 3.71
C PRO A 350 -10.12 0.77 5.12
N ASP A 351 -10.37 1.60 6.15
CA ASP A 351 -10.55 1.16 7.53
C ASP A 351 -11.82 0.33 7.71
N ASP A 352 -12.97 0.85 7.24
CA ASP A 352 -14.26 0.17 7.27
C ASP A 352 -14.22 -1.16 6.52
N TYR A 353 -13.59 -1.16 5.33
CA TYR A 353 -13.39 -2.35 4.53
C TYR A 353 -12.62 -3.43 5.30
N THR A 354 -11.56 -3.05 6.01
CA THR A 354 -10.75 -4.01 6.78
C THR A 354 -11.52 -4.56 7.97
N ASN A 355 -12.28 -3.72 8.67
CA ASN A 355 -13.14 -4.15 9.77
C ASN A 355 -14.23 -5.12 9.28
N LEU A 356 -14.85 -4.84 8.12
CA LEU A 356 -15.83 -5.72 7.49
C LEU A 356 -15.21 -7.05 7.05
N LYS A 357 -14.01 -7.02 6.45
CA LYS A 357 -13.26 -8.22 6.06
C LYS A 357 -13.07 -9.14 7.25
N ASP A 358 -12.61 -8.61 8.39
CA ASP A 358 -12.38 -9.43 9.58
C ASP A 358 -13.68 -10.05 10.11
N SER A 359 -14.78 -9.30 10.09
CA SER A 359 -16.10 -9.84 10.46
C SER A 359 -16.54 -10.98 9.53
N ILE A 360 -16.30 -10.87 8.22
CA ILE A 360 -16.64 -11.93 7.26
C ILE A 360 -15.74 -13.16 7.46
N PHE A 361 -14.45 -12.93 7.76
CA PHE A 361 -13.49 -14.01 7.98
C PHE A 361 -13.74 -14.77 9.29
N ALA A 362 -14.29 -14.11 10.31
CA ALA A 362 -14.67 -14.77 11.57
C ALA A 362 -15.68 -15.92 11.36
N ASP A 363 -16.59 -15.78 10.38
CA ASP A 363 -17.61 -16.79 10.04
C ASP A 363 -17.42 -17.35 8.62
N LEU A 364 -16.17 -17.45 8.14
CA LEU A 364 -15.85 -17.80 6.74
C LEU A 364 -16.48 -19.14 6.30
N ASP A 365 -16.44 -20.15 7.16
CA ASP A 365 -16.98 -21.49 6.86
C ASP A 365 -18.51 -21.51 6.69
N GLN A 366 -19.21 -20.49 7.22
CA GLN A 366 -20.66 -20.35 7.09
C GLN A 366 -21.08 -19.48 5.90
N GLN A 367 -20.15 -18.77 5.26
CA GLN A 367 -20.48 -17.86 4.16
C GLN A 367 -21.08 -18.60 2.96
N SER A 368 -22.19 -18.08 2.44
CA SER A 368 -22.82 -18.59 1.23
C SER A 368 -22.04 -18.22 -0.03
N SER A 369 -22.31 -18.88 -1.16
CA SER A 369 -21.69 -18.47 -2.43
C SER A 369 -22.07 -17.05 -2.85
N GLN A 370 -23.30 -16.60 -2.54
CA GLN A 370 -23.72 -15.22 -2.79
C GLN A 370 -22.95 -14.22 -1.91
N GLY A 371 -22.73 -14.55 -0.63
CA GLY A 371 -21.95 -13.73 0.30
C GLY A 371 -20.49 -13.61 -0.15
N LEU A 372 -19.87 -14.73 -0.49
CA LEU A 372 -18.49 -14.75 -1.04
C LEU A 372 -18.39 -13.98 -2.35
N TYR A 373 -19.35 -14.15 -3.27
CA TYR A 373 -19.36 -13.43 -4.53
C TYR A 373 -19.48 -11.91 -4.33
N ALA A 374 -20.39 -11.47 -3.45
CA ALA A 374 -20.55 -10.07 -3.11
C ALA A 374 -19.28 -9.49 -2.47
N PHE A 375 -18.66 -10.24 -1.56
CA PHE A 375 -17.43 -9.82 -0.89
C PHE A 375 -16.23 -9.75 -1.85
N LEU A 376 -16.06 -10.72 -2.74
CA LEU A 376 -15.02 -10.70 -3.77
C LEU A 376 -15.22 -9.55 -4.75
N ARG A 377 -16.45 -9.20 -5.12
CA ARG A 377 -16.70 -7.99 -5.93
C ARG A 377 -16.35 -6.71 -5.18
N LEU A 378 -16.68 -6.65 -3.88
CA LEU A 378 -16.34 -5.52 -3.03
C LEU A 378 -14.82 -5.36 -2.92
N SER A 379 -14.06 -6.45 -2.77
CA SER A 379 -12.59 -6.43 -2.77
C SER A 379 -11.97 -6.17 -4.14
N HIS A 380 -12.77 -6.00 -5.20
CA HIS A 380 -12.32 -5.92 -6.59
C HIS A 380 -11.51 -7.13 -7.02
N TRP A 381 -11.96 -8.30 -6.59
CA TRP A 381 -11.32 -9.58 -6.84
C TRP A 381 -9.86 -9.58 -6.38
N ASP A 382 -9.59 -8.95 -5.22
CA ASP A 382 -8.24 -8.91 -4.66
C ASP A 382 -7.65 -10.33 -4.52
N PRO A 383 -6.44 -10.59 -5.07
CA PRO A 383 -5.83 -11.91 -5.04
C PRO A 383 -5.64 -12.49 -3.64
N GLU A 384 -5.29 -11.66 -2.64
CA GLU A 384 -5.05 -12.11 -1.27
C GLU A 384 -6.36 -12.45 -0.55
N ILE A 385 -7.44 -11.72 -0.87
CA ILE A 385 -8.79 -12.08 -0.41
C ILE A 385 -9.24 -13.39 -1.05
N LEU A 386 -9.06 -13.55 -2.35
CA LEU A 386 -9.44 -14.78 -3.05
C LEU A 386 -8.70 -15.99 -2.46
N MET A 387 -7.40 -15.84 -2.22
CA MET A 387 -6.58 -16.84 -1.53
C MET A 387 -7.14 -17.17 -0.15
N SER A 388 -7.48 -16.16 0.63
CA SER A 388 -8.02 -16.34 1.98
C SER A 388 -9.35 -17.10 2.00
N VAL A 389 -10.17 -16.97 0.96
CA VAL A 389 -11.46 -17.67 0.85
C VAL A 389 -11.42 -18.94 0.00
N TYR A 390 -10.25 -19.32 -0.54
CA TYR A 390 -10.08 -20.40 -1.51
C TYR A 390 -10.73 -21.72 -1.06
N THR A 391 -10.44 -22.18 0.14
CA THR A 391 -10.92 -23.47 0.67
C THR A 391 -12.45 -23.50 0.76
N ARG A 392 -13.06 -22.39 1.20
CA ARG A 392 -14.52 -22.28 1.25
C ARG A 392 -15.10 -22.21 -0.16
N LEU A 393 -14.48 -21.42 -1.04
CA LEU A 393 -14.91 -21.24 -2.42
C LEU A 393 -14.91 -22.58 -3.17
N ALA A 394 -13.86 -23.39 -3.04
CA ALA A 394 -13.76 -24.72 -3.66
C ALA A 394 -14.91 -25.67 -3.26
N ARG A 395 -15.47 -25.53 -2.05
CA ARG A 395 -16.60 -26.33 -1.57
C ARG A 395 -17.95 -25.86 -2.13
N VAL A 396 -18.14 -24.54 -2.27
CA VAL A 396 -19.44 -23.97 -2.66
C VAL A 396 -19.59 -23.71 -4.15
N LEU A 397 -18.49 -23.53 -4.87
CA LEU A 397 -18.52 -23.21 -6.29
C LEU A 397 -19.16 -24.33 -7.14
N PRO A 398 -18.90 -25.63 -6.88
CA PRO A 398 -19.57 -26.72 -7.60
C PRO A 398 -21.08 -26.84 -7.32
N THR A 399 -21.61 -26.24 -6.26
CA THR A 399 -23.06 -26.26 -5.99
C THR A 399 -23.81 -25.07 -6.59
N CYS A 400 -23.07 -24.11 -7.15
CA CYS A 400 -23.64 -22.91 -7.78
C CYS A 400 -24.27 -23.22 -9.14
N SER A 401 -25.23 -22.38 -9.56
CA SER A 401 -25.75 -22.38 -10.93
C SER A 401 -24.69 -21.98 -11.95
N GLU A 402 -24.90 -22.35 -13.21
CA GLU A 402 -23.98 -22.03 -14.32
C GLU A 402 -23.74 -20.52 -14.47
N ALA A 403 -24.79 -19.70 -14.32
CA ALA A 403 -24.67 -18.25 -14.38
C ALA A 403 -23.75 -17.69 -13.28
N VAL A 404 -23.86 -18.22 -12.06
CA VAL A 404 -23.01 -17.80 -10.93
C VAL A 404 -21.57 -18.27 -11.15
N ARG A 405 -21.37 -19.52 -11.59
CA ARG A 405 -20.04 -20.06 -11.94
C ARG A 405 -19.34 -19.21 -13.00
N THR A 406 -20.06 -18.84 -14.07
CA THR A 406 -19.54 -17.95 -15.13
C THR A 406 -19.11 -16.61 -14.57
N ALA A 407 -19.89 -16.04 -13.66
CA ALA A 407 -19.56 -14.78 -13.01
C ALA A 407 -18.32 -14.86 -12.11
N PHE A 408 -18.09 -16.00 -11.44
CA PHE A 408 -16.85 -16.26 -10.71
C PHE A 408 -15.64 -16.40 -11.63
N VAL A 409 -15.78 -17.12 -12.75
CA VAL A 409 -14.68 -17.27 -13.73
C VAL A 409 -14.26 -15.91 -14.29
N ALA A 410 -15.20 -15.03 -14.60
CA ALA A 410 -14.88 -13.65 -14.99
C ALA A 410 -14.08 -12.92 -13.90
N GLY A 411 -14.50 -13.06 -12.65
CA GLY A 411 -13.79 -12.53 -11.49
C GLY A 411 -12.39 -13.10 -11.28
N PHE A 412 -12.17 -14.38 -11.56
CA PHE A 412 -10.84 -15.00 -11.48
C PHE A 412 -9.89 -14.41 -12.50
N ARG A 413 -10.38 -14.06 -13.71
CA ARG A 413 -9.58 -13.35 -14.71
C ARG A 413 -9.22 -11.95 -14.22
N GLU A 414 -10.16 -11.22 -13.62
CA GLU A 414 -9.88 -9.91 -13.00
C GLU A 414 -8.83 -10.03 -11.89
N SER A 415 -8.97 -11.03 -11.03
CA SER A 415 -8.04 -11.31 -9.94
C SER A 415 -6.62 -11.61 -10.45
N TRP A 416 -6.51 -12.42 -11.51
CA TRP A 416 -5.22 -12.71 -12.13
C TRP A 416 -4.53 -11.48 -12.72
N GLN A 417 -5.28 -10.49 -13.20
CA GLN A 417 -4.70 -9.23 -13.66
C GLN A 417 -4.16 -8.39 -12.48
N LEU A 418 -4.74 -8.51 -11.30
CA LEU A 418 -4.27 -7.81 -10.09
C LEU A 418 -3.20 -8.57 -9.29
N HIS A 419 -2.85 -9.78 -9.70
CA HIS A 419 -1.84 -10.59 -9.03
C HIS A 419 -0.42 -10.03 -9.24
N TYR A 420 0.22 -9.68 -8.12
CA TYR A 420 1.58 -9.17 -8.04
C TYR A 420 2.36 -10.05 -7.05
N ALA A 421 3.27 -10.87 -7.57
CA ALA A 421 3.96 -11.89 -6.80
C ALA A 421 5.12 -11.27 -6.01
N LEU A 422 5.09 -11.42 -4.68
CA LEU A 422 6.22 -11.00 -3.83
C LEU A 422 7.23 -12.12 -3.63
N ASP A 423 6.77 -13.37 -3.66
CA ASP A 423 7.62 -14.55 -3.75
C ASP A 423 7.05 -15.54 -4.78
N GLN A 424 7.88 -16.50 -5.19
CA GLN A 424 7.51 -17.54 -6.15
C GLN A 424 6.90 -18.79 -5.49
N LYS A 425 6.57 -18.75 -4.19
CA LYS A 425 6.09 -19.94 -3.47
C LYS A 425 4.59 -20.16 -3.70
N VAL A 426 3.82 -19.09 -3.84
CA VAL A 426 2.38 -19.18 -4.04
C VAL A 426 2.07 -19.43 -5.51
N ARG A 427 1.51 -20.62 -5.81
CA ARG A 427 1.12 -21.02 -7.17
C ARG A 427 -0.27 -20.50 -7.56
N TYR A 428 -0.39 -19.18 -7.67
CA TYR A 428 -1.70 -18.54 -7.76
C TYR A 428 -2.48 -18.95 -9.02
N GLY A 429 -1.79 -19.07 -10.17
CA GLY A 429 -2.39 -19.56 -11.40
C GLY A 429 -2.88 -21.01 -11.26
N PHE A 430 -2.13 -21.88 -10.57
CA PHE A 430 -2.55 -23.25 -10.31
C PHE A 430 -3.84 -23.30 -9.48
N LEU A 431 -3.97 -22.43 -8.48
CA LEU A 431 -5.16 -22.37 -7.62
C LEU A 431 -6.40 -21.88 -8.39
N LEU A 432 -6.26 -20.81 -9.20
CA LEU A 432 -7.35 -20.37 -10.07
C LEU A 432 -7.73 -21.44 -11.10
N GLY A 433 -6.73 -22.12 -11.68
CA GLY A 433 -6.94 -23.23 -12.60
C GLY A 433 -7.72 -24.38 -11.96
N SER A 434 -7.38 -24.73 -10.73
CA SER A 434 -8.07 -25.76 -9.95
C SER A 434 -9.53 -25.41 -9.66
N LEU A 435 -9.82 -24.15 -9.30
CA LEU A 435 -11.20 -23.68 -9.12
C LEU A 435 -11.99 -23.78 -10.42
N CYS A 436 -11.43 -23.33 -11.55
CA CYS A 436 -12.08 -23.43 -12.86
C CYS A 436 -12.33 -24.89 -13.27
N ALA A 437 -11.35 -25.77 -13.08
CA ALA A 437 -11.49 -27.19 -13.39
C ALA A 437 -12.61 -27.86 -12.58
N SER A 438 -12.76 -27.50 -11.30
CA SER A 438 -13.81 -28.04 -10.41
C SER A 438 -15.25 -27.76 -10.87
N ILE A 439 -15.42 -26.79 -11.78
CA ILE A 439 -16.72 -26.41 -12.34
C ILE A 439 -16.80 -26.60 -13.86
N ALA A 440 -15.91 -27.41 -14.42
CA ALA A 440 -15.82 -27.71 -15.85
C ALA A 440 -15.54 -26.51 -16.76
N ALA A 441 -14.97 -25.41 -16.23
CA ALA A 441 -14.49 -24.29 -17.03
C ALA A 441 -13.09 -24.58 -17.59
N PHE A 442 -12.96 -25.65 -18.38
CA PHE A 442 -11.66 -26.23 -18.76
C PHE A 442 -10.78 -25.30 -19.60
N SER A 443 -11.38 -24.44 -20.44
CA SER A 443 -10.61 -23.45 -21.22
C SER A 443 -9.92 -22.43 -20.30
N ASP A 444 -10.61 -21.94 -19.27
CA ASP A 444 -10.05 -21.03 -18.29
C ASP A 444 -9.07 -21.71 -17.36
N ALA A 445 -9.38 -22.95 -16.97
CA ALA A 445 -8.47 -23.78 -16.17
C ALA A 445 -7.12 -23.95 -16.88
N LEU A 446 -7.15 -24.36 -18.15
CA LEU A 446 -5.96 -24.50 -18.99
C LEU A 446 -5.18 -23.19 -19.10
N HIS A 447 -5.86 -22.06 -19.31
CA HIS A 447 -5.22 -20.74 -19.37
C HIS A 447 -4.43 -20.44 -18.08
N PHE A 448 -5.04 -20.66 -16.91
CA PHE A 448 -4.37 -20.38 -15.64
C PHE A 448 -3.25 -21.38 -15.31
N PHE A 449 -3.40 -22.66 -15.66
CA PHE A 449 -2.31 -23.63 -15.51
C PHE A 449 -1.11 -23.26 -16.39
N ILE A 450 -1.34 -22.88 -17.65
CA ILE A 450 -0.27 -22.37 -18.54
C ILE A 450 0.39 -21.12 -17.93
N ALA A 451 -0.41 -20.21 -17.36
CA ALA A 451 0.12 -19.01 -16.73
C ALA A 451 0.99 -19.32 -15.50
N SER A 452 0.59 -20.29 -14.67
CA SER A 452 1.40 -20.78 -13.54
C SER A 452 2.70 -21.43 -14.01
N LEU A 453 2.66 -22.29 -15.04
CA LEU A 453 3.88 -22.89 -15.61
C LEU A 453 4.88 -21.84 -16.13
N LYS A 454 4.38 -20.76 -16.75
CA LYS A 454 5.22 -19.65 -17.21
C LYS A 454 5.84 -18.85 -16.06
N ALA A 455 5.12 -18.67 -14.96
CA ALA A 455 5.57 -17.85 -13.84
C ALA A 455 6.47 -18.61 -12.85
N GLU A 456 6.21 -19.89 -12.62
CA GLU A 456 6.76 -20.67 -11.49
C GLU A 456 7.57 -21.89 -11.95
N GLY A 457 7.69 -22.08 -13.26
CA GLY A 457 8.35 -23.22 -13.89
C GLY A 457 7.47 -24.46 -13.99
N GLU A 458 8.04 -25.52 -14.60
CA GLU A 458 7.29 -26.74 -14.90
C GLU A 458 7.12 -27.60 -13.64
N LYS A 459 5.87 -27.78 -13.20
CA LYS A 459 5.49 -28.64 -12.08
C LYS A 459 4.63 -29.78 -12.59
N GLY A 460 4.96 -31.02 -12.22
CA GLY A 460 4.28 -32.22 -12.71
C GLY A 460 2.77 -32.19 -12.51
N ASP A 461 2.31 -31.84 -11.30
CA ASP A 461 0.88 -31.70 -10.98
C ASP A 461 0.16 -30.65 -11.84
N THR A 462 0.82 -29.54 -12.16
CA THR A 462 0.26 -28.46 -12.98
C THR A 462 0.18 -28.89 -14.45
N VAL A 463 1.20 -29.57 -14.96
CA VAL A 463 1.20 -30.16 -16.31
C VAL A 463 0.13 -31.23 -16.43
N PHE A 464 -0.01 -32.10 -15.43
CA PHE A 464 -1.04 -33.13 -15.40
C PHE A 464 -2.45 -32.54 -15.43
N ASN A 465 -2.74 -31.54 -14.59
CA ASN A 465 -4.05 -30.88 -14.58
C ASN A 465 -4.34 -30.12 -15.89
N ALA A 466 -3.34 -29.54 -16.54
CA ALA A 466 -3.49 -28.97 -17.87
C ALA A 466 -3.78 -30.04 -18.94
N ALA A 467 -3.14 -31.22 -18.85
CA ALA A 467 -3.44 -32.35 -19.72
C ALA A 467 -4.90 -32.82 -19.57
N LEU A 468 -5.40 -32.94 -18.34
CA LEU A 468 -6.81 -33.21 -18.07
C LEU A 468 -7.74 -32.18 -18.73
N CYS A 469 -7.39 -30.89 -18.70
CA CYS A 469 -8.17 -29.86 -19.36
C CYS A 469 -8.15 -30.02 -20.89
N LEU A 470 -6.99 -30.32 -21.49
CA LEU A 470 -6.86 -30.59 -22.93
C LEU A 470 -7.71 -31.78 -23.37
N ALA A 471 -7.69 -32.88 -22.61
CA ALA A 471 -8.55 -34.04 -22.82
C ALA A 471 -10.03 -33.66 -22.85
N ARG A 472 -10.50 -32.90 -21.86
CA ARG A 472 -11.90 -32.46 -21.76
C ARG A 472 -12.30 -31.44 -22.84
N LEU A 473 -11.34 -30.77 -23.46
CA LEU A 473 -11.54 -29.87 -24.61
C LEU A 473 -11.44 -30.61 -25.96
N GLY A 474 -11.14 -31.91 -25.97
CA GLY A 474 -10.99 -32.73 -27.18
C GLY A 474 -9.63 -32.59 -27.88
N ALA A 475 -8.66 -31.95 -27.24
CA ALA A 475 -7.28 -31.81 -27.74
C ALA A 475 -6.44 -33.04 -27.34
N ASN A 476 -6.86 -34.23 -27.81
CA ASN A 476 -6.35 -35.51 -27.31
C ASN A 476 -4.83 -35.71 -27.57
N ASP A 477 -4.32 -35.32 -28.74
CA ASP A 477 -2.90 -35.45 -29.08
C ASP A 477 -2.01 -34.56 -28.18
N GLU A 478 -2.46 -33.33 -27.93
CA GLU A 478 -1.79 -32.42 -26.99
C GLU A 478 -1.86 -32.98 -25.57
N SER A 479 -3.02 -33.48 -25.15
CA SER A 479 -3.18 -34.13 -23.84
C SER A 479 -2.18 -35.27 -23.66
N ARG A 480 -2.02 -36.18 -24.63
CA ARG A 480 -1.05 -37.29 -24.56
C ARG A 480 0.38 -36.79 -24.42
N THR A 481 0.73 -35.72 -25.14
CA THR A 481 2.06 -35.08 -25.05
C THR A 481 2.30 -34.53 -23.65
N TRP A 482 1.30 -33.85 -23.07
CA TRP A 482 1.40 -33.29 -21.73
C TRP A 482 1.40 -34.36 -20.64
N LEU A 483 0.68 -35.47 -20.79
CA LEU A 483 0.74 -36.61 -19.86
C LEU A 483 2.14 -37.23 -19.82
N HIS A 484 2.77 -37.45 -20.96
CA HIS A 484 4.17 -37.90 -20.99
C HIS A 484 5.13 -36.92 -20.29
N LYS A 485 4.89 -35.63 -20.48
CA LYS A 485 5.66 -34.60 -19.78
C LYS A 485 5.41 -34.65 -18.26
N ALA A 486 4.17 -34.82 -17.81
CA ALA A 486 3.83 -34.95 -16.40
C ALA A 486 4.53 -36.15 -15.74
N GLU A 487 4.56 -37.31 -16.40
CA GLU A 487 5.33 -38.50 -15.94
C GLU A 487 6.82 -38.19 -15.79
N SER A 488 7.41 -37.51 -16.77
CA SER A 488 8.83 -37.11 -16.71
C SER A 488 9.13 -36.13 -15.55
N LEU A 489 8.09 -35.46 -15.05
CA LEU A 489 8.12 -34.55 -13.91
C LEU A 489 7.67 -35.21 -12.60
N GLY A 490 7.54 -36.55 -12.57
CA GLY A 490 7.30 -37.33 -11.35
C GLY A 490 5.83 -37.56 -10.99
N VAL A 491 4.88 -37.31 -11.89
CA VAL A 491 3.49 -37.77 -11.72
C VAL A 491 3.42 -39.29 -11.92
N ASP A 492 2.56 -39.95 -11.15
CA ASP A 492 2.39 -41.41 -11.21
C ASP A 492 1.97 -41.85 -12.62
N PRO A 493 2.72 -42.76 -13.29
CA PRO A 493 2.33 -43.31 -14.57
C PRO A 493 0.93 -43.96 -14.55
N GLU A 494 0.51 -44.57 -13.44
CA GLU A 494 -0.83 -45.17 -13.34
C GLU A 494 -1.93 -44.10 -13.46
N GLU A 495 -1.73 -42.92 -12.83
CA GLU A 495 -2.65 -41.79 -12.98
C GLU A 495 -2.70 -41.27 -14.42
N CYS A 496 -1.55 -41.24 -15.10
CA CYS A 496 -1.47 -40.79 -16.49
C CYS A 496 -2.15 -41.78 -17.45
N ASP A 497 -1.98 -43.08 -17.23
CA ASP A 497 -2.59 -44.14 -18.03
C ASP A 497 -4.12 -44.17 -17.90
N LEU A 498 -4.66 -43.90 -16.71
CA LEU A 498 -6.11 -43.74 -16.52
C LEU A 498 -6.68 -42.66 -17.43
N VAL A 499 -5.98 -41.54 -17.59
CA VAL A 499 -6.42 -40.46 -18.49
C VAL A 499 -6.26 -40.87 -19.95
N ARG A 500 -5.14 -41.51 -20.33
CA ARG A 500 -4.92 -41.98 -21.71
C ARG A 500 -6.00 -42.95 -22.17
N ALA A 501 -6.48 -43.81 -21.28
CA ALA A 501 -7.56 -44.75 -21.57
C ALA A 501 -8.90 -44.06 -21.89
N GLU A 502 -9.12 -42.82 -21.43
CA GLU A 502 -10.30 -42.01 -21.79
C GLU A 502 -10.14 -41.27 -23.13
N LEU A 503 -8.95 -41.29 -23.75
CA LEU A 503 -8.63 -40.56 -24.99
C LEU A 503 -8.73 -41.40 -26.27
N ASP A 504 -8.91 -42.72 -26.14
CA ASP A 504 -9.18 -43.69 -27.21
C ASP A 504 -10.69 -43.78 -27.47
#